data_AF-A0A846G4R3-F1
#
_entry.id   AF-A0A846G4R3-F1
#
_cell.length_a   1.000
_cell.length_b   1.000
_cell.length_c   1.000
_cell.angle_alpha   90.00
_cell.angle_beta   90.00
_cell.angle_gamma   90.00
#
_symmetry.space_group_name_H-M   'P 1'
#
loop_
_entity.id
_entity.type
_entity.pdbx_description
1 polymer ?
#
loop_
_entity_poly.entity_id
_entity_poly.type
_entity_poly.pdbx_seq_one_letter_code
_entity_poly.pdbx_strand_id
1 'polypeptide(L)'
;EEIEEYFPMEELIEILEEVNQEINDPHYQVGVSFFLRENIDEEIQDIWQMEIEPYLEEYFFAQPEKVDDFRWDKIQHRISSAINN
;
A
#
# COMPACT_ATOMS: atom_id res chain seq x y z
N GLU A 1 25.29 -15.04 -10.74
CA GLU A 1 24.43 -13.99 -11.30
C GLU A 1 23.70 -13.40 -10.12
N GLU A 2 23.92 -12.12 -9.82
CA GLU A 2 23.10 -11.40 -8.86
C GLU A 2 21.73 -11.22 -9.53
N ILE A 3 20.69 -11.81 -8.94
CA ILE A 3 19.32 -11.51 -9.33
C ILE A 3 19.06 -10.13 -8.73
N GLU A 4 18.91 -9.10 -9.57
CA GLU A 4 18.33 -7.83 -9.13
C GLU A 4 16.91 -8.14 -8.63
N GLU A 5 16.72 -8.12 -7.31
CA GLU A 5 15.39 -8.18 -6.70
C GLU A 5 14.64 -6.92 -7.15
N TYR A 6 13.77 -7.08 -8.14
CA TYR A 6 12.92 -6.00 -8.61
C TYR A 6 11.81 -5.80 -7.58
N PHE A 7 11.68 -4.58 -7.07
CA PHE A 7 10.57 -4.26 -6.17
C PHE A 7 9.23 -4.48 -6.92
N PRO A 8 8.25 -5.17 -6.31
CA PRO A 8 6.96 -5.54 -6.90
C PRO A 8 6.04 -4.33 -7.06
N MET A 9 6.38 -3.46 -8.02
CA MET A 9 5.67 -2.22 -8.31
C MET A 9 4.25 -2.46 -8.83
N GLU A 10 4.03 -3.54 -9.58
CA GLU A 10 2.71 -3.86 -10.15
C GLU A 10 1.71 -4.17 -9.03
N GLU A 11 2.12 -5.00 -8.08
CA GLU A 11 1.34 -5.38 -6.90
C GLU A 11 1.01 -4.16 -6.03
N LEU A 12 1.98 -3.25 -5.84
CA LEU A 12 1.74 -2.01 -5.10
C LEU A 12 0.70 -1.12 -5.80
N ILE A 13 0.75 -1.02 -7.14
CA ILE A 13 -0.23 -0.26 -7.92
C ILE A 13 -1.63 -0.86 -7.77
N GLU A 14 -1.76 -2.19 -7.86
CA GLU A 14 -3.05 -2.87 -7.68
C GLU A 14 -3.66 -2.61 -6.30
N ILE A 15 -2.84 -2.69 -5.24
CA ILE A 15 -3.30 -2.38 -3.87
C ILE A 15 -3.76 -0.91 -3.77
N LEU A 16 -3.04 0.02 -4.38
CA LEU A 16 -3.43 1.44 -4.41
C LEU A 16 -4.73 1.69 -5.16
N GLU A 17 -4.97 0.97 -6.26
CA GLU A 17 -6.23 1.03 -6.98
C GLU A 17 -7.39 0.53 -6.12
N GLU A 18 -7.21 -0.59 -5.41
CA GLU A 18 -8.21 -1.13 -4.48
C GLU A 18 -8.52 -0.15 -3.32
N VAL A 19 -7.49 0.43 -2.70
CA VAL A 19 -7.66 1.46 -1.66
C VAL A 19 -8.49 2.62 -2.19
N ASN A 20 -8.15 3.14 -3.37
CA ASN A 20 -8.86 4.27 -3.98
C ASN A 20 -10.28 3.92 -4.43
N GLN A 21 -10.55 2.66 -4.79
CA GLN A 21 -11.90 2.15 -5.05
C GLN A 21 -12.73 2.06 -3.77
N GLU A 22 -12.16 1.64 -2.65
CA GLU A 22 -12.86 1.58 -1.35
C GLU A 22 -13.17 2.98 -0.79
N ILE A 23 -12.29 3.94 -1.02
CA ILE A 23 -12.53 5.37 -0.70
C ILE A 23 -13.69 5.90 -1.54
N ASN A 24 -13.73 5.58 -2.84
CA ASN A 24 -14.79 5.97 -3.77
C ASN A 24 -15.10 7.49 -3.80
N ASP A 25 -14.12 8.32 -3.48
CA ASP A 25 -14.18 9.78 -3.56
C ASP A 25 -12.88 10.33 -4.17
N PRO A 26 -12.93 10.94 -5.37
CA PRO A 26 -11.75 11.49 -6.04
C PRO A 26 -10.96 12.53 -5.24
N HIS A 27 -11.60 13.21 -4.27
CA HIS A 27 -10.93 14.22 -3.45
C HIS A 27 -10.10 13.65 -2.31
N TYR A 28 -10.30 12.36 -1.99
CA TYR A 28 -9.65 11.65 -0.89
C TYR A 28 -8.79 10.48 -1.40
N GLN A 29 -8.46 10.45 -2.69
CA GLN A 29 -7.60 9.40 -3.20
C GLN A 29 -6.18 9.51 -2.63
N VAL A 30 -5.61 8.36 -2.28
CA VAL A 30 -4.19 8.21 -1.99
C VAL A 30 -3.42 8.34 -3.30
N GLY A 31 -2.59 9.38 -3.38
CA GLY A 31 -1.78 9.68 -4.55
C GLY A 31 -0.50 8.84 -4.63
N VAL A 32 -0.02 8.58 -5.85
CA VAL A 32 1.25 7.88 -6.09
C VAL A 32 2.49 8.60 -5.54
N SER A 33 2.37 9.89 -5.18
CA SER A 33 3.48 10.70 -4.66
C SER A 33 4.09 10.18 -3.37
N PHE A 34 3.34 9.44 -2.55
CA PHE A 34 3.88 8.79 -1.34
C PHE A 34 5.00 7.78 -1.68
N PHE A 35 4.97 7.21 -2.88
CA PHE A 35 5.82 6.09 -3.30
C PHE A 35 6.94 6.52 -4.27
N LEU A 36 7.10 7.82 -4.54
CA LEU A 36 8.18 8.35 -5.37
C LEU A 36 9.49 8.49 -4.56
N ARG A 37 10.03 7.35 -4.11
CA ARG A 37 11.25 7.24 -3.30
C ARG A 37 12.30 6.38 -4.01
N GLU A 38 13.58 6.70 -3.81
CA GLU A 38 14.68 5.91 -4.40
C GLU A 38 14.78 4.51 -3.76
N ASN A 39 14.48 4.40 -2.47
CA ASN A 39 14.53 3.15 -1.69
C ASN A 39 13.13 2.73 -1.22
N ILE A 40 12.17 2.63 -2.16
CA ILE A 40 10.78 2.31 -1.81
C ILE A 40 10.65 0.93 -1.17
N ASP A 41 11.53 0.01 -1.52
CA ASP A 41 11.66 -1.32 -0.93
C ASP A 41 11.97 -1.31 0.57
N GLU A 42 12.79 -0.36 1.01
CA GLU A 42 13.12 -0.17 2.43
C GLU A 42 12.06 0.66 3.16
N GLU A 43 11.46 1.64 2.48
CA GLU A 43 10.55 2.62 3.10
C GLU A 43 9.07 2.23 3.06
N ILE A 44 8.66 1.26 2.23
CA ILE A 44 7.24 0.96 1.99
C ILE A 44 6.50 0.61 3.28
N GLN A 45 7.13 -0.12 4.20
CA GLN A 45 6.53 -0.46 5.48
C GLN A 45 6.23 0.81 6.30
N ASP A 46 7.22 1.68 6.42
CA ASP A 46 7.10 2.91 7.21
C ASP A 46 6.06 3.86 6.58
N ILE A 47 6.10 4.03 5.25
CA ILE A 47 5.09 4.81 4.52
C ILE A 47 3.69 4.26 4.81
N TRP A 48 3.52 2.95 4.75
CA TRP A 48 2.22 2.34 4.94
C TRP A 48 1.71 2.51 6.37
N GLN A 49 2.53 2.19 7.37
CA GLN A 49 2.12 2.23 8.77
C GLN A 49 2.01 3.65 9.35
N MET A 50 2.79 4.60 8.82
CA MET A 50 2.85 5.97 9.36
C MET A 50 1.99 6.97 8.60
N GLU A 51 1.74 6.75 7.30
CA GLU A 51 0.97 7.68 6.48
C GLU A 51 -0.35 7.06 6.01
N ILE A 52 -0.30 5.89 5.37
CA ILE A 52 -1.48 5.29 4.71
C ILE A 52 -2.48 4.75 5.73
N GLU A 53 -2.05 3.92 6.68
CA GLU A 53 -2.94 3.34 7.69
C GLU A 53 -3.65 4.41 8.54
N PRO A 54 -2.95 5.41 9.13
CA PRO A 54 -3.62 6.46 9.89
C PRO A 54 -4.60 7.27 9.04
N TYR A 55 -4.28 7.51 7.77
CA TYR A 55 -5.18 8.17 6.84
C TYR A 55 -6.46 7.37 6.62
N LEU A 56 -6.35 6.06 6.38
CA LEU A 56 -7.50 5.18 6.19
C LEU A 56 -8.32 5.04 7.49
N GLU A 57 -7.67 4.99 8.65
CA GLU A 57 -8.35 4.98 9.96
C GLU A 57 -9.17 6.26 10.18
N GLU A 58 -8.63 7.43 9.82
CA GLU A 58 -9.34 8.69 9.92
C GLU A 58 -10.51 8.75 8.93
N TYR A 59 -10.27 8.33 7.68
CA TYR A 59 -11.30 8.35 6.64
C TYR A 59 -12.44 7.37 6.95
N PHE A 60 -12.11 6.15 7.36
CA PHE A 60 -13.06 5.09 7.69
C PHE A 60 -13.35 4.97 9.19
N PHE A 61 -13.28 6.07 9.96
CA PHE A 61 -13.48 6.02 11.41
C PHE A 61 -14.80 5.36 11.85
N ALA A 62 -15.84 5.43 11.01
CA ALA A 62 -17.16 4.83 11.25
C ALA A 62 -17.29 3.38 10.74
N GLN A 63 -16.32 2.90 9.96
CA GLN A 63 -16.27 1.57 9.32
C GLN A 63 -14.84 1.00 9.39
N PRO A 64 -14.26 0.81 10.60
CA PRO A 64 -12.87 0.40 10.77
C PRO A 64 -12.56 -0.95 10.10
N GLU A 65 -13.56 -1.81 9.92
CA GLU A 65 -13.43 -3.08 9.21
C GLU A 65 -12.96 -2.94 7.76
N LYS A 66 -13.19 -1.78 7.13
CA LYS A 66 -12.69 -1.49 5.77
C LYS A 66 -11.17 -1.32 5.73
N VAL A 67 -10.54 -1.00 6.86
CA VAL A 67 -9.09 -0.81 6.96
C VAL A 67 -8.38 -2.15 7.15
N ASP A 68 -9.06 -3.16 7.70
CA ASP A 68 -8.45 -4.44 8.10
C ASP A 68 -7.77 -5.16 6.92
N ASP A 69 -8.36 -5.09 5.72
CA ASP A 69 -7.80 -5.70 4.51
C ASP A 69 -6.56 -4.96 3.96
N PHE A 70 -6.38 -3.70 4.36
CA PHE A 70 -5.28 -2.84 3.93
C PHE A 70 -4.20 -2.65 5.00
N ARG A 71 -4.25 -3.39 6.10
CA ARG A 71 -3.18 -3.35 7.10
C ARG A 71 -1.87 -3.92 6.57
N TRP A 72 -0.76 -3.42 7.07
CA TRP A 72 0.58 -3.86 6.67
C TRP A 72 0.76 -5.37 6.81
N ASP A 73 0.20 -6.01 7.86
CA ASP A 73 0.26 -7.47 8.04
C ASP A 73 -0.45 -8.24 6.91
N LYS A 74 -1.42 -7.63 6.22
CA LYS A 74 -2.09 -8.21 5.05
C LYS A 74 -1.36 -7.90 3.76
N ILE A 75 -1.06 -6.62 3.53
CA ILE A 75 -0.55 -6.18 2.23
C ILE A 75 0.91 -6.59 2.00
N GLN A 76 1.74 -6.72 3.05
CA GLN A 76 3.13 -7.15 2.91
C GLN A 76 3.25 -8.53 2.26
N HIS A 77 2.27 -9.41 2.51
CA HIS A 77 2.24 -10.73 1.90
C HIS A 77 1.90 -10.66 0.42
N ARG A 78 1.09 -9.70 -0.01
CA ARG A 78 0.75 -9.48 -1.42
C ARG A 78 1.94 -8.93 -2.20
N ILE A 79 2.63 -7.97 -1.61
CA ILE A 79 3.88 -7.38 -2.13
C ILE A 79 4.98 -8.48 -2.20
N SER A 80 5.23 -9.20 -1.11
CA SER A 80 6.32 -10.19 -1.05
C SER A 80 6.05 -11.49 -1.81
N SER A 81 4.79 -11.83 -2.11
CA SER A 81 4.46 -13.08 -2.82
C SER A 81 4.94 -13.12 -4.27
N ALA A 82 5.29 -11.97 -4.86
CA ALA A 82 5.88 -11.89 -6.20
C ALA A 82 7.31 -12.44 -6.28
N ILE A 83 7.98 -12.67 -5.13
CA ILE A 83 9.38 -13.15 -5.07
C ILE A 83 9.47 -14.69 -5.24
N ASN A 84 8.35 -15.42 -5.25
CA ASN A 84 8.34 -16.88 -5.43
C ASN A 84 7.39 -17.32 -6.56
N ASN A 85 7.74 -17.09 -7.83
CA ASN A 85 7.25 -17.90 -8.94
C ASN A 85 8.20 -17.92 -10.14
#